data_AF-A0A5D2W7R2-F1
#
_entry.id   AF-A0A5D2W7R2-F1
#
_cell.length_a   1.000
_cell.length_b   1.000
_cell.length_c   1.000
_cell.angle_alpha   90.00
_cell.angle_beta   90.00
_cell.angle_gamma   90.00
#
_symmetry.space_group_name_H-M   'P 1'
#
loop_
_entity.id
_entity.type
_entity.pdbx_description
1 polymer ?
#
loop_
_entity_poly.entity_id
_entity_poly.type
_entity_poly.pdbx_seq_one_letter_code
_entity_poly.pdbx_strand_id
1 'polypeptide(L)'
;MARKVLMMLIAASLLMGCSFNEAVGTVVAGVQVIHLGGKVMCQDCTKSYGEWTHGSQPIKGGKVSVTCKDDRSRIIYYASDESDEEGNFNMAVNKYINGKELQPKSCLVRLVSSPHLTCNIPTKFAGGITGVNLPVRPTVLYRDLVQYQLGTFFYTTPRCAKPAAGETHDSFDCDANNNY
;
A
#
# COMPACT_ATOMS: atom_id res chain seq x y z
N MET A 1 -84.09 22.54 33.22
CA MET A 1 -83.08 23.26 32.41
C MET A 1 -82.24 22.23 31.67
N ALA A 2 -81.98 22.48 30.37
CA ALA A 2 -80.89 21.90 29.58
C ALA A 2 -80.89 20.35 29.38
N ARG A 3 -80.67 19.77 28.21
CA ARG A 3 -80.37 20.28 26.86
C ARG A 3 -80.45 19.06 25.94
N LYS A 4 -80.89 19.30 24.71
CA LYS A 4 -80.65 18.47 23.52
C LYS A 4 -79.19 18.00 23.45
N VAL A 5 -78.95 17.13 22.46
CA VAL A 5 -77.68 16.87 21.73
C VAL A 5 -77.14 15.48 22.10
N LEU A 6 -77.43 14.44 21.31
CA LEU A 6 -76.91 14.14 19.96
C LEU A 6 -75.51 13.51 20.05
N MET A 7 -75.43 12.31 19.47
CA MET A 7 -74.25 11.67 18.86
C MET A 7 -72.94 11.68 19.65
N MET A 8 -72.50 10.50 20.08
CA MET A 8 -71.09 10.14 19.93
C MET A 8 -71.01 8.66 19.51
N LEU A 9 -70.96 8.48 18.20
CA LEU A 9 -70.37 7.33 17.54
C LEU A 9 -68.87 7.34 17.88
N ILE A 10 -68.41 6.43 18.73
CA ILE A 10 -66.97 6.18 18.85
C ILE A 10 -66.67 5.02 17.90
N ALA A 11 -66.24 5.38 16.69
CA ALA A 11 -65.71 4.47 15.71
C ALA A 11 -64.52 3.71 16.33
N ALA A 12 -64.65 2.40 16.45
CA ALA A 12 -63.54 1.50 16.75
C ALA A 12 -62.63 1.43 15.52
N SER A 13 -61.83 2.46 15.31
CA SER A 13 -60.75 2.49 14.34
C SER A 13 -59.44 2.33 15.11
N LEU A 14 -59.11 1.07 15.43
CA LEU A 14 -57.74 0.69 15.77
C LEU A 14 -56.89 0.96 14.52
N LEU A 15 -56.37 2.18 14.41
CA LEU A 15 -55.21 2.47 13.59
C LEU A 15 -54.07 1.67 14.18
N MET A 16 -53.90 0.46 13.67
CA MET A 16 -52.67 -0.31 13.75
C MET A 16 -51.63 0.55 13.04
N GLY A 17 -51.00 1.44 13.80
CA GLY A 17 -49.84 2.18 13.35
C GLY A 17 -48.78 1.15 13.01
N CYS A 18 -48.47 0.99 11.72
CA CYS A 18 -47.20 0.45 11.31
C CYS A 18 -46.16 1.40 11.89
N SER A 19 -45.59 1.05 13.04
CA SER A 19 -44.31 1.58 13.44
C SER A 19 -43.37 1.26 12.28
N PHE A 20 -43.02 2.28 11.50
CA PHE A 20 -41.81 2.23 10.72
C PHE A 20 -40.71 2.09 11.77
N ASN A 21 -40.31 0.85 12.05
CA ASN A 21 -38.99 0.63 12.56
C ASN A 21 -38.10 1.18 11.45
N GLU A 22 -37.61 2.40 11.64
CA GLU A 22 -36.32 2.76 11.11
C GLU A 22 -35.40 1.68 11.63
N ALA A 23 -35.15 0.68 10.78
CA ALA A 23 -33.95 -0.10 10.87
C ALA A 23 -32.85 0.95 10.74
N VAL A 24 -32.43 1.48 11.89
CA VAL A 24 -31.10 2.02 12.07
C VAL A 24 -30.23 0.90 11.57
N GLY A 25 -29.81 1.02 10.31
CA GLY A 25 -28.89 0.10 9.70
C GLY A 25 -27.74 0.06 10.67
N THR A 26 -27.59 -1.06 11.37
CA THR A 26 -26.34 -1.42 12.01
C THR A 26 -25.31 -1.13 10.96
N VAL A 27 -24.52 -0.08 11.17
CA VAL A 27 -23.27 0.16 10.46
C VAL A 27 -22.57 -1.18 10.55
N VAL A 28 -22.63 -1.96 9.46
CA VAL A 28 -21.70 -3.05 9.23
C VAL A 28 -20.37 -2.39 9.55
N ALA A 29 -19.67 -2.90 10.57
CA ALA A 29 -18.41 -2.33 11.02
C ALA A 29 -17.49 -2.32 9.81
N GLY A 30 -17.52 -1.22 9.07
CA GLY A 30 -16.97 -1.16 7.72
C GLY A 30 -15.46 -1.23 7.88
N VAL A 31 -14.82 -2.01 7.02
CA VAL A 31 -13.36 -2.15 6.98
C VAL A 31 -12.67 -0.81 7.24
N GLN A 32 -12.05 -0.68 8.41
CA GLN A 32 -11.44 0.57 8.84
C GLN A 32 -9.96 0.67 8.46
N VAL A 33 -9.35 -0.45 8.07
CA VAL A 33 -7.91 -0.56 7.80
C VAL A 33 -7.70 -1.19 6.43
N ILE A 34 -6.78 -0.64 5.65
CA ILE A 34 -6.25 -1.25 4.44
C ILE A 34 -4.81 -1.68 4.69
N HIS A 35 -4.41 -2.79 4.09
CA HIS A 35 -3.06 -3.35 4.17
C HIS A 35 -2.30 -3.07 2.89
N LEU A 36 -1.08 -2.54 3.00
CA LEU A 36 -0.18 -2.30 1.88
C LEU A 36 0.98 -3.29 1.97
N GLY A 37 0.95 -4.30 1.12
CA GLY A 37 1.93 -5.38 1.11
C GLY A 37 2.95 -5.23 -0.02
N GLY A 38 4.20 -5.58 0.21
CA GLY A 38 5.23 -5.59 -0.83
C GLY A 38 6.55 -6.14 -0.30
N LYS A 39 7.61 -6.02 -1.10
CA LYS A 39 8.96 -6.48 -0.73
C LYS A 39 10.01 -5.38 -0.92
N VAL A 40 11.08 -5.44 -0.13
CA VAL A 40 12.29 -4.64 -0.25
C VAL A 40 13.48 -5.59 -0.36
N MET A 41 14.18 -5.52 -1.49
CA MET A 41 15.28 -6.43 -1.81
C MET A 41 16.53 -5.65 -2.23
N CYS A 42 17.69 -6.28 -2.07
CA CYS A 42 18.97 -5.85 -2.58
C CYS A 42 19.22 -6.48 -3.94
N GLN A 43 19.54 -5.68 -4.96
CA GLN A 43 19.93 -6.18 -6.27
C GLN A 43 21.22 -7.00 -6.23
N ASP A 44 21.26 -8.07 -7.02
CA ASP A 44 22.47 -8.85 -7.21
C ASP A 44 23.30 -8.26 -8.35
N CYS A 45 24.28 -7.43 -8.00
CA CYS A 45 25.20 -6.79 -8.95
C CYS A 45 26.21 -7.75 -9.59
N THR A 46 26.23 -9.04 -9.21
CA THR A 46 27.03 -10.04 -9.92
C THR A 46 26.39 -10.50 -11.22
N LYS A 47 25.09 -10.21 -11.41
CA LYS A 47 24.33 -10.57 -12.61
C LYS A 47 24.42 -9.48 -13.68
N SER A 48 23.94 -9.80 -14.88
CA SER A 48 23.86 -8.87 -15.99
C SER A 48 22.71 -7.86 -15.79
N TYR A 49 22.81 -6.71 -16.48
CA TYR A 49 21.73 -5.71 -16.48
C TYR A 49 20.42 -6.34 -16.99
N GLY A 50 19.37 -6.32 -16.16
CA GLY A 50 18.09 -6.99 -16.43
C GLY A 50 17.87 -8.27 -15.62
N GLU A 51 18.93 -8.88 -15.09
CA GLU A 51 18.87 -10.07 -14.23
C GLU A 51 19.14 -9.78 -12.75
N TRP A 52 19.50 -8.54 -12.42
CA TRP A 52 19.77 -8.08 -11.05
C TRP A 52 18.64 -8.34 -10.05
N THR A 53 17.41 -8.57 -10.54
CA THR A 53 16.24 -8.88 -9.73
C THR A 53 16.11 -10.37 -9.40
N HIS A 54 16.73 -11.28 -10.18
CA HIS A 54 16.58 -12.74 -10.04
C HIS A 54 17.47 -13.37 -8.95
N GLY A 55 18.55 -12.71 -8.55
CA GLY A 55 19.42 -13.11 -7.43
C GLY A 55 19.24 -12.27 -6.17
N SER A 56 18.19 -11.44 -6.13
CA SER A 56 18.05 -10.39 -5.13
C SER A 56 17.87 -10.96 -3.71
N GLN A 57 18.55 -10.33 -2.74
CA GLN A 57 18.54 -10.74 -1.34
C GLN A 57 17.53 -9.88 -0.55
N PRO A 58 16.78 -10.44 0.40
CA PRO A 58 15.89 -9.65 1.23
C PRO A 58 16.64 -8.63 2.08
N ILE A 59 16.04 -7.46 2.29
CA ILE A 59 16.55 -6.45 3.21
C ILE A 59 15.62 -6.39 4.41
N LYS A 60 16.12 -6.76 5.59
CA LYS A 60 15.47 -6.50 6.87
C LYS A 60 15.62 -5.03 7.25
N GLY A 61 14.54 -4.42 7.76
CA GLY A 61 14.51 -3.03 8.22
C GLY A 61 14.48 -2.00 7.08
N GLY A 62 14.25 -2.43 5.83
CA GLY A 62 14.09 -1.54 4.69
C GLY A 62 12.85 -0.67 4.87
N LYS A 63 13.06 0.64 5.03
CA LYS A 63 11.99 1.58 5.36
C LYS A 63 11.26 2.04 4.11
N VAL A 64 9.94 1.88 4.14
CA VAL A 64 9.01 2.35 3.13
C VAL A 64 8.06 3.38 3.73
N SER A 65 7.53 4.27 2.90
CA SER A 65 6.50 5.23 3.33
C SER A 65 5.33 5.25 2.38
N VAL A 66 4.14 5.47 2.95
CA VAL A 66 2.95 5.87 2.21
C VAL A 66 2.69 7.35 2.44
N THR A 67 2.36 8.05 1.36
CA THR A 67 1.88 9.43 1.41
C THR A 67 0.56 9.49 0.66
N CYS A 68 -0.50 9.92 1.32
CA CYS A 68 -1.82 10.08 0.70
C CYS A 68 -2.21 11.55 0.61
N LYS A 69 -2.76 11.91 -0.55
CA LYS A 69 -3.18 13.27 -0.85
C LYS A 69 -4.70 13.38 -0.95
N ASP A 70 -5.23 14.57 -0.68
CA ASP A 70 -6.60 14.90 -1.03
C ASP A 70 -6.74 15.32 -2.50
N ASP A 71 -7.98 15.65 -2.88
CA ASP A 71 -8.38 16.17 -4.19
C ASP A 71 -7.67 17.48 -4.57
N ARG A 72 -7.15 18.22 -3.58
CA ARG A 72 -6.38 19.46 -3.76
C ARG A 72 -4.87 19.23 -3.70
N SER A 73 -4.43 17.97 -3.82
CA SER A 73 -3.02 17.56 -3.76
C SER A 73 -2.29 17.86 -2.44
N ARG A 74 -3.03 18.13 -1.36
CA ARG A 74 -2.46 18.34 -0.02
C ARG A 74 -2.24 17.00 0.66
N ILE A 75 -1.12 16.84 1.37
CA ILE A 75 -0.86 15.63 2.15
C ILE A 75 -1.84 15.58 3.32
N ILE A 76 -2.65 14.52 3.38
CA ILE A 76 -3.61 14.28 4.47
C ILE A 76 -3.19 13.13 5.38
N TYR A 77 -2.27 12.28 4.91
CA TYR A 77 -1.77 11.15 5.68
C TYR A 77 -0.35 10.79 5.23
N TYR A 78 0.48 10.48 6.21
CA TYR A 78 1.83 9.96 6.03
C TYR A 78 2.09 8.89 7.09
N ALA A 79 2.63 7.76 6.67
CA ALA A 79 3.11 6.72 7.56
C ALA A 79 4.32 6.02 6.95
N SER A 80 5.08 5.33 7.78
CA SER A 80 6.21 4.51 7.35
C SER A 80 6.21 3.19 8.10
N ASP A 81 6.78 2.19 7.46
CA ASP A 81 6.95 0.85 8.01
C ASP A 81 8.28 0.27 7.52
N GLU A 82 8.71 -0.82 8.15
CA GLU A 82 9.98 -1.48 7.87
C GLU A 82 9.74 -2.93 7.41
N SER A 83 10.60 -3.43 6.53
CA SER A 83 10.52 -4.81 6.07
C SER A 83 11.06 -5.83 7.09
N ASP A 84 10.48 -7.03 7.08
CA ASP A 84 10.86 -8.18 7.90
C ASP A 84 12.12 -8.90 7.37
N GLU A 85 12.43 -10.07 7.94
CA GLU A 85 13.64 -10.83 7.61
C GLU A 85 13.65 -11.33 6.15
N GLU A 86 12.47 -11.62 5.60
CA GLU A 86 12.25 -12.02 4.22
C GLU A 86 12.02 -10.83 3.28
N GLY A 87 12.25 -9.61 3.79
CA GLY A 87 12.13 -8.36 3.06
C GLY A 87 10.68 -7.93 2.80
N ASN A 88 9.67 -8.60 3.37
CA ASN A 88 8.28 -8.18 3.21
C ASN A 88 7.97 -6.99 4.11
N PHE A 89 7.14 -6.07 3.64
CA PHE A 89 6.46 -5.11 4.50
C PHE A 89 4.94 -5.31 4.38
N ASN A 90 4.22 -5.02 5.47
CA ASN A 90 2.76 -5.04 5.49
C ASN A 90 2.24 -3.88 6.36
N MET A 91 2.08 -2.73 5.74
CA MET A 91 1.70 -1.51 6.42
C MET A 91 0.17 -1.42 6.57
N ALA A 92 -0.30 -1.30 7.81
CA ALA A 92 -1.69 -1.03 8.12
C ALA A 92 -1.99 0.48 8.04
N VAL A 93 -2.95 0.87 7.21
CA VAL A 93 -3.36 2.26 7.01
C VAL A 93 -4.84 2.42 7.31
N ASN A 94 -5.17 3.39 8.17
CA ASN A 94 -6.57 3.71 8.44
C ASN A 94 -7.24 4.27 7.18
N LYS A 95 -8.38 3.68 6.82
CA LYS A 95 -9.21 4.08 5.68
C LYS A 95 -9.88 5.44 5.90
N TYR A 96 -10.08 5.83 7.15
CA TYR A 96 -10.70 7.11 7.52
C TYR A 96 -9.72 7.94 8.34
N ILE A 97 -9.42 9.15 7.86
CA ILE A 97 -8.56 10.12 8.55
C ILE A 97 -9.41 11.35 8.86
N ASN A 98 -9.59 11.66 10.15
CA ASN A 98 -10.45 12.75 10.61
C ASN A 98 -11.88 12.71 10.01
N GLY A 99 -12.45 11.49 9.91
CA GLY A 99 -13.79 11.27 9.34
C GLY A 99 -13.88 11.34 7.81
N LYS A 100 -12.80 11.69 7.10
CA LYS A 100 -12.75 11.66 5.63
C LYS A 100 -12.18 10.33 5.15
N GLU A 101 -12.89 9.68 4.22
CA GLU A 101 -12.41 8.47 3.56
C GLU A 101 -11.19 8.80 2.68
N LEU A 102 -10.10 8.07 2.92
CA LEU A 102 -8.88 8.11 2.16
C LEU A 102 -9.10 7.40 0.83
N GLN A 103 -8.72 8.06 -0.26
CA GLN A 103 -8.85 7.50 -1.61
C GLN A 103 -7.58 6.71 -1.93
N PRO A 104 -7.61 5.38 -2.07
CA PRO A 104 -6.39 4.59 -2.27
C PRO A 104 -5.57 5.08 -3.47
N LYS A 105 -6.24 5.45 -4.57
CA LYS A 105 -5.60 5.99 -5.79
C LYS A 105 -4.79 7.28 -5.58
N SER A 106 -5.02 8.01 -4.48
CA SER A 106 -4.27 9.23 -4.13
C SER A 106 -3.14 8.97 -3.13
N CYS A 107 -2.90 7.70 -2.80
CA CYS A 107 -1.77 7.24 -2.01
C CYS A 107 -0.64 6.76 -2.90
N LEU A 108 0.58 7.13 -2.52
CA LEU A 108 1.81 6.75 -3.16
C LEU A 108 2.74 6.09 -2.13
N VAL A 109 3.26 4.91 -2.46
CA VAL A 109 4.23 4.17 -1.64
C VAL A 109 5.60 4.24 -2.27
N ARG A 110 6.64 4.50 -1.48
CA ARG A 110 8.03 4.61 -1.95
C ARG A 110 9.05 4.16 -0.91
N LEU A 111 10.27 3.90 -1.36
CA LEU A 111 11.44 3.69 -0.52
C LEU A 111 11.85 4.98 0.23
N VAL A 112 12.35 4.80 1.46
CA VAL A 112 12.86 5.89 2.31
C VAL A 112 14.32 5.66 2.63
N SER A 113 14.67 4.52 3.24
CA SER A 113 16.03 4.21 3.67
C SER A 113 16.24 2.70 3.81
N SER A 114 17.48 2.25 3.68
CA SER A 114 17.88 0.88 3.96
C SER A 114 18.95 0.87 5.06
N PRO A 115 18.84 -0.01 6.07
CA PRO A 115 19.84 -0.16 7.11
C PRO A 115 21.03 -1.03 6.66
N HIS A 116 20.96 -1.65 5.47
CA HIS A 116 21.99 -2.55 4.98
C HIS A 116 23.27 -1.76 4.63
N LEU A 117 24.40 -2.12 5.25
CA LEU A 117 25.65 -1.36 5.19
C LEU A 117 26.12 -1.02 3.77
N THR A 118 26.01 -1.99 2.84
CA THR A 118 26.46 -1.84 1.45
C THR A 118 25.36 -1.72 0.42
N CYS A 119 24.11 -2.01 0.79
CA CYS A 119 22.97 -2.08 -0.13
C CYS A 119 21.91 -1.07 0.28
N ASN A 120 22.32 0.19 0.24
CA ASN A 120 21.58 1.34 0.76
C ASN A 120 21.33 2.42 -0.28
N ILE A 121 21.72 2.20 -1.54
CA ILE A 121 21.41 3.13 -2.64
C ILE A 121 20.01 2.79 -3.17
N PRO A 122 18.99 3.65 -2.99
CA PRO A 122 17.66 3.36 -3.49
C PRO A 122 17.67 3.38 -5.03
N THR A 123 16.78 2.62 -5.66
CA THR A 123 16.68 2.57 -7.13
C THR A 123 15.32 3.02 -7.64
N LYS A 124 15.25 3.35 -8.94
CA LYS A 124 13.98 3.63 -9.63
C LYS A 124 13.26 2.36 -10.10
N PHE A 125 13.85 1.17 -9.94
CA PHE A 125 13.22 -0.09 -10.34
C PHE A 125 11.90 -0.29 -9.59
N ALA A 126 10.88 -0.74 -10.31
CA ALA A 126 9.50 -0.89 -9.83
C ALA A 126 8.95 0.37 -9.11
N GLY A 127 9.49 1.55 -9.41
CA GLY A 127 9.08 2.80 -8.78
C GLY A 127 9.64 3.01 -7.37
N GLY A 128 10.75 2.38 -6.96
CA GLY A 128 11.32 2.52 -5.61
C GLY A 128 11.48 3.97 -5.14
N ILE A 129 12.24 4.80 -5.86
CA ILE A 129 12.42 6.24 -5.55
C ILE A 129 11.21 7.08 -5.94
N THR A 130 10.68 6.86 -7.16
CA THR A 130 9.61 7.69 -7.72
C THR A 130 8.28 7.50 -6.99
N GLY A 131 8.12 6.34 -6.36
CA GLY A 131 6.91 5.84 -5.77
C GLY A 131 5.96 5.18 -6.77
N VAL A 132 5.03 4.41 -6.21
CA VAL A 132 3.96 3.71 -6.91
C VAL A 132 2.63 4.13 -6.30
N ASN A 133 1.70 4.58 -7.13
CA ASN A 133 0.34 4.85 -6.68
C ASN A 133 -0.40 3.54 -6.44
N LEU A 134 -1.22 3.49 -5.39
CA LEU A 134 -2.05 2.30 -5.17
C LEU A 134 -3.03 2.13 -6.33
N PRO A 135 -3.28 0.89 -6.78
CA PRO A 135 -4.26 0.64 -7.83
C PRO A 135 -5.67 1.00 -7.36
N VAL A 136 -6.58 1.19 -8.31
CA VAL A 136 -7.98 1.53 -8.02
C VAL A 136 -8.68 0.40 -7.26
N ARG A 137 -8.30 -0.86 -7.53
CA ARG A 137 -8.89 -2.04 -6.89
C ARG A 137 -7.86 -2.73 -5.99
N PRO A 138 -8.27 -3.21 -4.80
CA PRO A 138 -7.40 -4.02 -3.97
C PRO A 138 -7.08 -5.36 -4.65
N THR A 139 -5.95 -5.94 -4.29
CA THR A 139 -5.54 -7.28 -4.74
C THR A 139 -6.35 -8.35 -4.01
N VAL A 140 -6.60 -8.14 -2.71
CA VAL A 140 -7.43 -9.02 -1.89
C VAL A 140 -8.56 -8.21 -1.27
N LEU A 141 -9.78 -8.72 -1.44
CA LEU A 141 -10.98 -8.20 -0.79
C LEU A 141 -11.73 -9.40 -0.21
N TYR A 142 -11.66 -9.60 1.10
CA TYR A 142 -12.32 -10.72 1.77
C TYR A 142 -12.81 -10.32 3.16
N ARG A 143 -14.13 -10.34 3.37
CA ARG A 143 -14.77 -9.87 4.61
C ARG A 143 -14.23 -8.49 5.00
N ASP A 144 -13.45 -8.42 6.08
CA ASP A 144 -12.88 -7.18 6.62
C ASP A 144 -11.40 -6.98 6.25
N LEU A 145 -10.88 -7.77 5.30
CA LEU A 145 -9.53 -7.65 4.77
C LEU A 145 -9.56 -6.93 3.41
N VAL A 146 -8.90 -5.78 3.36
CA VAL A 146 -8.61 -5.04 2.12
C VAL A 146 -7.10 -4.93 2.00
N GLN A 147 -6.51 -5.58 1.00
CA GLN A 147 -5.06 -5.57 0.79
C GLN A 147 -4.70 -5.11 -0.62
N TYR A 148 -3.74 -4.22 -0.70
CA TYR A 148 -3.09 -3.76 -1.91
C TYR A 148 -1.70 -4.39 -1.98
N GLN A 149 -1.50 -5.31 -2.92
CA GLN A 149 -0.21 -5.92 -3.16
C GLN A 149 0.58 -5.06 -4.15
N LEU A 150 1.74 -4.59 -3.70
CA LEU A 150 2.72 -3.85 -4.46
C LEU A 150 3.82 -4.80 -4.96
N GLY A 151 4.59 -4.29 -5.92
CA GLY A 151 5.77 -4.96 -6.44
C GLY A 151 6.92 -4.98 -5.43
N THR A 152 8.06 -5.46 -5.91
CA THR A 152 9.30 -5.49 -5.14
C THR A 152 10.08 -4.21 -5.40
N PHE A 153 10.41 -3.48 -4.33
CA PHE A 153 11.33 -2.34 -4.39
C PHE A 153 12.77 -2.79 -4.19
N PHE A 154 13.68 -2.08 -4.85
CA PHE A 154 15.07 -2.49 -4.90
C PHE A 154 16.01 -1.40 -4.37
N TYR A 155 16.89 -1.78 -3.47
CA TYR A 155 18.15 -1.09 -3.21
C TYR A 155 19.27 -1.73 -4.01
N THR A 156 20.36 -1.01 -4.15
CA THR A 156 21.54 -1.47 -4.86
C THR A 156 22.81 -1.09 -4.12
N THR A 157 23.91 -1.66 -4.59
CA THR A 157 25.26 -1.32 -4.12
C THR A 157 25.90 -0.31 -5.08
N PRO A 158 26.97 0.40 -4.68
CA PRO A 158 27.73 1.28 -5.57
C PRO A 158 28.26 0.59 -6.86
N ARG A 159 28.31 -0.75 -6.90
CA ARG A 159 28.87 -1.53 -8.01
C ARG A 159 27.90 -1.78 -9.15
N CYS A 160 26.59 -1.63 -8.94
CA CYS A 160 25.59 -1.77 -10.01
C CYS A 160 25.59 -0.53 -10.91
N ALA A 161 26.67 -0.32 -11.68
CA ALA A 161 26.67 0.68 -12.74
C ALA A 161 25.89 0.12 -13.93
N LYS A 162 24.94 0.90 -14.46
CA LYS A 162 24.43 0.65 -15.80
C LYS A 162 25.63 0.81 -16.76
N PRO A 163 25.95 -0.19 -17.61
CA PRO A 163 27.01 -0.04 -18.59
C PRO A 163 26.75 1.21 -19.46
N ALA A 164 27.80 1.99 -19.72
CA ALA A 164 27.67 3.12 -20.63
C ALA A 164 27.22 2.60 -22.01
N ALA A 165 26.31 3.32 -22.66
CA ALA A 165 25.86 2.93 -24.00
C ALA A 165 27.04 3.03 -24.97
N GLY A 166 27.67 1.89 -25.27
CA GLY A 166 28.82 1.81 -26.18
C GLY A 166 30.02 1.00 -25.68
N GLU A 167 30.01 0.48 -24.45
CA GLU A 167 31.11 -0.38 -23.98
C GLU A 167 30.94 -1.81 -24.50
N THR A 168 31.60 -2.10 -25.62
CA THR A 168 31.93 -3.46 -26.04
C THR A 168 32.69 -4.14 -24.92
N HIS A 169 32.23 -5.30 -24.50
CA HIS A 169 32.93 -6.15 -23.53
C HIS A 169 34.26 -6.61 -24.13
N ASP A 170 35.33 -5.87 -23.88
CA ASP A 170 36.66 -6.42 -24.01
C ASP A 170 36.85 -7.38 -22.83
N SER A 171 36.95 -8.67 -23.15
CA SER A 171 37.24 -9.74 -22.21
C SER A 171 38.56 -9.44 -21.50
N PHE A 172 38.49 -9.20 -20.20
CA PHE A 172 39.66 -9.34 -19.34
C PHE A 172 39.96 -10.84 -19.21
N ASP A 173 40.76 -11.36 -20.14
CA ASP A 173 41.49 -12.60 -19.93
C ASP A 173 42.49 -12.36 -18.80
N CYS A 174 42.19 -12.87 -17.62
CA CYS A 174 43.19 -13.11 -16.59
C CYS A 174 43.82 -14.48 -16.85
N ASP A 175 44.72 -14.54 -17.85
CA ASP A 175 45.70 -15.61 -17.93
C ASP A 175 46.73 -15.42 -16.82
N ALA A 176 46.37 -15.93 -15.64
CA ALA A 176 47.32 -16.37 -14.66
C ALA A 176 47.98 -17.65 -15.20
N ASN A 177 49.25 -17.58 -15.58
CA ASN A 177 50.15 -18.72 -15.39
C ASN A 177 51.57 -18.25 -15.10
N ASN A 178 51.92 -18.41 -13.82
CA ASN A 178 53.27 -18.45 -13.31
C ASN A 178 53.99 -19.73 -13.74
N ASN A 179 55.31 -19.59 -13.88
CA ASN A 179 56.38 -20.51 -13.49
C ASN A 179 57.02 -21.48 -14.50
N TYR A 180 58.36 -21.35 -14.51
CA TYR A 180 59.49 -22.20 -14.91
C TYR A 180 59.84 -22.33 -16.40
#